data_AF-A0A8J4H8A7-F1
#
_entry.id   AF-A0A8J4H8A7-F1
#
_cell.length_a   1.000
_cell.length_b   1.000
_cell.length_c   1.000
_cell.angle_alpha   90.00
_cell.angle_beta   90.00
_cell.angle_gamma   90.00
#
_symmetry.space_group_name_H-M   'P 1'
#
loop_
_entity.id
_entity.type
_entity.pdbx_description
1 polymer ?
#
loop_
_entity_poly.entity_id
_entity_poly.type
_entity_poly.pdbx_seq_one_letter_code
_entity_poly.pdbx_strand_id
1 'polypeptide(L)'
;MRILGRRCAVLLATLSFLFAPAQVMWAGRALAQAAGAQAAGEASAVHAPTPWEMAMQPGFSPVKRDIIDLHDLVLVIITLITLFVGALLVWVMLRYNAKRNPDPSRVSHNTLIEVLWTVLPILILVVIAIPSFRLVYYEDRTHDPALTIKVTGHQWYWEYTYPDQGNLDIESRIIPDGQLKPGQMRLLEVDNPLVVPAGKDIRILTTSSDVIHSFFIPSLGVQRYAIPGRTIETWVRVDKPGRFYGECNQVCGMNHSQMPIVVEALSEQDFKSWTEKAKAAQQTSENGISAPETPRFAAAGGLLDQAR
;
A
#
# COMPACT_ATOMS: atom_id res chain seq x y z
N MET A 1 -52.87 -35.59 -11.52
CA MET A 1 -51.86 -34.92 -10.68
C MET A 1 -50.69 -34.35 -11.51
N ARG A 2 -50.96 -33.56 -12.56
CA ARG A 2 -49.94 -33.02 -13.49
C ARG A 2 -49.89 -31.47 -13.56
N ILE A 3 -50.31 -30.78 -12.49
CA ILE A 3 -50.34 -29.30 -12.45
C ILE A 3 -49.46 -28.72 -11.32
N LEU A 4 -48.90 -29.54 -10.43
CA LEU A 4 -48.10 -29.07 -9.28
C LEU A 4 -46.58 -28.96 -9.54
N GLY A 5 -46.08 -29.43 -10.69
CA GLY A 5 -44.64 -29.49 -10.98
C GLY A 5 -44.03 -28.27 -11.69
N ARG A 6 -44.85 -27.33 -12.19
CA ARG A 6 -44.35 -26.18 -12.99
C ARG A 6 -44.17 -24.88 -12.21
N ARG A 7 -44.65 -24.80 -10.96
CA ARG A 7 -44.53 -23.59 -10.13
C ARG A 7 -43.35 -23.59 -9.16
N CYS A 8 -42.67 -24.74 -8.96
CA CYS A 8 -41.43 -24.81 -8.17
C CYS A 8 -40.16 -24.55 -8.97
N ALA A 9 -40.15 -24.80 -10.30
CA ALA A 9 -38.97 -24.59 -11.13
C ALA A 9 -38.70 -23.11 -11.48
N VAL A 10 -39.72 -22.24 -11.42
CA VAL A 10 -39.55 -20.80 -11.70
C VAL A 10 -39.04 -20.04 -10.48
N LEU A 11 -39.26 -20.54 -9.26
CA LEU A 11 -38.79 -19.89 -8.03
C LEU A 11 -37.31 -20.16 -7.70
N LEU A 12 -36.74 -21.24 -8.25
CA LEU A 12 -35.34 -21.63 -8.05
C LEU A 12 -34.38 -21.06 -9.11
N ALA A 13 -34.89 -20.56 -10.24
CA ALA A 13 -34.08 -19.94 -11.29
C ALA A 13 -33.83 -18.43 -11.07
N THR A 14 -34.55 -17.79 -10.16
CA THR A 14 -34.41 -16.35 -9.87
C THR A 14 -33.45 -16.02 -8.72
N LEU A 15 -32.94 -17.02 -8.01
CA LEU A 15 -31.94 -16.83 -6.94
C LEU A 15 -30.48 -17.00 -7.41
N SER A 16 -30.26 -17.42 -8.66
CA SER A 16 -28.91 -17.60 -9.23
C SER A 16 -28.28 -16.30 -9.77
N PHE A 17 -29.02 -15.19 -9.76
CA PHE A 17 -28.57 -13.90 -10.30
C PHE A 17 -27.93 -12.94 -9.28
N LEU A 18 -27.87 -13.31 -8.00
CA LEU A 18 -27.27 -12.47 -6.95
C LEU A 18 -25.75 -12.69 -6.74
N PHE A 19 -25.13 -13.60 -7.48
CA PHE A 19 -23.68 -13.88 -7.38
C PHE A 19 -22.89 -13.64 -8.69
N ALA A 20 -23.45 -12.87 -9.62
CA ALA A 20 -22.86 -12.66 -10.94
C ALA A 20 -22.13 -11.32 -11.22
N PRO A 21 -21.63 -10.50 -10.25
CA PRO A 21 -20.71 -9.41 -10.61
C PRO A 21 -19.22 -9.73 -10.39
N ALA A 22 -18.86 -10.84 -9.74
CA ALA A 22 -17.46 -11.11 -9.39
C ALA A 22 -16.59 -11.62 -10.56
N GLN A 23 -17.18 -12.12 -11.65
CA GLN A 23 -16.43 -12.76 -12.75
C GLN A 23 -16.19 -11.86 -13.97
N VAL A 24 -16.81 -10.67 -14.03
CA VAL A 24 -16.64 -9.75 -15.17
C VAL A 24 -15.51 -8.74 -14.95
N MET A 25 -15.05 -8.54 -13.70
CA MET A 25 -13.89 -7.66 -13.42
C MET A 25 -12.52 -8.31 -13.70
N TRP A 26 -12.45 -9.62 -13.96
CA TRP A 26 -11.18 -10.33 -14.20
C TRP A 26 -10.77 -10.44 -15.67
N ALA A 27 -11.66 -10.15 -16.63
CA ALA A 27 -11.39 -10.36 -18.06
C ALA A 27 -10.82 -9.11 -18.79
N GLY A 28 -10.82 -7.94 -18.14
CA GLY A 28 -10.44 -6.66 -18.77
C GLY A 28 -8.94 -6.31 -18.73
N ARG A 29 -8.10 -7.09 -18.03
CA ARG A 29 -6.67 -6.75 -17.84
C ARG A 29 -5.69 -7.52 -18.73
N ALA A 30 -6.16 -8.33 -19.68
CA ALA A 30 -5.31 -9.25 -20.45
C ALA A 30 -4.82 -8.75 -21.82
N LEU A 31 -5.04 -7.49 -22.22
CA LEU A 31 -4.77 -7.03 -23.60
C LEU A 31 -3.95 -5.74 -23.73
N ALA A 32 -3.06 -5.44 -22.77
CA ALA A 32 -2.13 -4.32 -22.86
C ALA A 32 -0.69 -4.65 -22.41
N GLN A 33 -0.23 -5.88 -22.59
CA GLN A 33 1.19 -6.25 -22.38
C GLN A 33 1.70 -7.10 -23.53
N ALA A 34 1.86 -6.48 -24.70
CA ALA A 34 2.64 -7.06 -25.79
C ALA A 34 3.14 -5.96 -26.73
N ALA A 35 4.07 -5.12 -26.27
CA ALA A 35 4.99 -4.38 -27.14
C ALA A 35 6.18 -3.87 -26.32
N GLY A 36 7.39 -4.30 -26.66
CA GLY A 36 8.64 -3.65 -26.23
C GLY A 36 9.51 -4.42 -25.24
N ALA A 37 9.96 -5.62 -25.59
CA ALA A 37 11.17 -6.18 -25.01
C ALA A 37 12.37 -5.53 -25.71
N GLN A 38 13.05 -4.60 -25.03
CA GLN A 38 14.40 -4.14 -25.37
C GLN A 38 15.24 -4.15 -24.10
N ALA A 39 16.26 -4.99 -24.12
CA ALA A 39 17.27 -5.09 -23.08
C ALA A 39 18.13 -3.83 -23.07
N ALA A 40 17.91 -2.97 -22.08
CA ALA A 40 18.88 -2.02 -21.55
C ALA A 40 19.10 -2.42 -20.09
N GLY A 41 20.35 -2.43 -19.63
CA GLY A 41 20.73 -2.88 -18.28
C GLY A 41 19.76 -2.35 -17.23
N GLU A 42 19.25 -3.23 -16.37
CA GLU A 42 18.15 -2.96 -15.44
C GLU A 42 18.46 -1.75 -14.56
N ALA A 43 18.08 -0.57 -15.03
CA ALA A 43 17.80 0.54 -14.16
C ALA A 43 16.68 0.06 -13.25
N SER A 44 16.99 -0.15 -11.97
CA SER A 44 16.04 -0.58 -10.95
C SER A 44 14.76 0.25 -11.09
N ALA A 45 13.62 -0.41 -11.34
CA ALA A 45 12.37 0.27 -11.58
C ALA A 45 12.05 1.17 -10.37
N VAL A 46 11.82 2.46 -10.62
CA VAL A 46 11.59 3.46 -9.57
C VAL A 46 10.08 3.59 -9.34
N HIS A 47 9.64 3.31 -8.12
CA HIS A 47 8.24 3.30 -7.72
C HIS A 47 7.97 4.41 -6.70
N ALA A 48 7.45 5.53 -7.20
CA ALA A 48 7.29 6.78 -6.48
C ALA A 48 5.94 7.45 -6.80
N PRO A 49 5.52 8.47 -6.03
CA PRO A 49 4.36 9.27 -6.38
C PRO A 49 4.54 9.94 -7.75
N THR A 50 3.48 9.97 -8.56
CA THR A 50 3.50 10.69 -9.84
C THR A 50 2.68 11.98 -9.77
N PRO A 51 3.11 13.08 -10.43
CA PRO A 51 2.33 14.32 -10.45
C PRO A 51 0.93 14.10 -11.02
N TRP A 52 -0.08 14.68 -10.37
CA TRP A 52 -1.50 14.59 -10.76
C TRP A 52 -2.11 13.18 -10.67
N GLU A 53 -1.45 12.25 -9.99
CA GLU A 53 -2.02 10.94 -9.70
C GLU A 53 -3.18 11.06 -8.71
N MET A 54 -4.32 10.46 -9.07
CA MET A 54 -5.53 10.45 -8.25
C MET A 54 -5.80 9.09 -7.59
N ALA A 55 -5.10 8.05 -8.05
CA ALA A 55 -5.25 6.68 -7.57
C ALA A 55 -4.20 6.35 -6.50
N MET A 56 -4.33 5.19 -5.87
CA MET A 56 -3.25 4.62 -5.07
C MET A 56 -2.06 4.27 -5.97
N GLN A 57 -0.84 4.39 -5.43
CA GLN A 57 0.35 3.82 -6.08
C GLN A 57 0.12 2.32 -6.40
N PRO A 58 0.67 1.83 -7.53
CA PRO A 58 0.53 0.43 -7.90
C PRO A 58 1.08 -0.52 -6.81
N GLY A 59 0.48 -1.70 -6.69
CA GLY A 59 0.87 -2.69 -5.70
C GLY A 59 2.01 -3.60 -6.13
N PHE A 60 3.10 -3.57 -5.37
CA PHE A 60 4.31 -4.39 -5.59
C PHE A 60 4.55 -5.42 -4.49
N SER A 61 3.52 -5.68 -3.69
CA SER A 61 3.45 -6.74 -2.71
C SER A 61 2.08 -7.43 -2.80
N PRO A 62 1.95 -8.68 -2.32
CA PRO A 62 0.64 -9.33 -2.22
C PRO A 62 -0.33 -8.54 -1.34
N VAL A 63 0.11 -8.05 -0.18
CA VAL A 63 -0.72 -7.26 0.74
C VAL A 63 -1.25 -5.99 0.07
N LYS A 64 -0.42 -5.25 -0.66
CA LYS A 64 -0.86 -4.03 -1.33
C LYS A 64 -1.89 -4.29 -2.44
N ARG A 65 -1.75 -5.41 -3.16
CA ARG A 65 -2.74 -5.81 -4.18
C ARG A 65 -4.11 -6.06 -3.54
N ASP A 66 -4.15 -6.80 -2.44
CA ASP A 66 -5.39 -7.05 -1.71
C ASP A 66 -5.98 -5.78 -1.09
N ILE A 67 -5.14 -4.83 -0.62
CA ILE A 67 -5.59 -3.50 -0.17
C ILE A 67 -6.26 -2.74 -1.31
N ILE A 68 -5.69 -2.75 -2.52
CA ILE A 68 -6.27 -2.07 -3.69
C ILE A 68 -7.60 -2.72 -4.06
N ASP A 69 -7.69 -4.05 -4.08
CA ASP A 69 -8.92 -4.76 -4.40
C ASP A 69 -10.04 -4.45 -3.39
N LEU A 70 -9.71 -4.41 -2.09
CA LEU A 70 -10.66 -4.03 -1.04
C LEU A 70 -11.07 -2.56 -1.17
N HIS A 71 -10.12 -1.67 -1.43
CA HIS A 71 -10.38 -0.24 -1.65
C HIS A 71 -11.35 -0.04 -2.82
N ASP A 72 -11.10 -0.67 -3.96
CA ASP A 72 -11.89 -0.50 -5.17
C ASP A 72 -13.31 -1.05 -4.98
N LEU A 73 -13.46 -2.19 -4.29
CA LEU A 73 -14.77 -2.72 -3.89
C LEU A 73 -15.55 -1.71 -3.04
N VAL A 74 -14.92 -1.17 -1.98
CA VAL A 74 -15.56 -0.20 -1.09
C VAL A 74 -15.88 1.09 -1.84
N LEU A 75 -14.98 1.57 -2.71
CA LEU A 75 -15.15 2.79 -3.50
C LEU A 75 -16.37 2.69 -4.43
N VAL A 76 -16.56 1.56 -5.11
CA VAL A 76 -17.74 1.31 -5.94
C VAL A 76 -19.01 1.34 -5.09
N ILE A 77 -19.03 0.66 -3.94
CA ILE A 77 -20.19 0.64 -3.04
C ILE A 77 -20.56 2.05 -2.57
N ILE A 78 -19.59 2.81 -2.04
CA ILE A 78 -19.87 4.16 -1.52
C ILE A 78 -20.28 5.11 -2.64
N THR A 79 -19.71 4.97 -3.84
CA THR A 79 -20.10 5.80 -4.99
C THR A 79 -21.54 5.53 -5.40
N LEU A 80 -21.98 4.27 -5.46
CA LEU A 80 -23.37 3.94 -5.75
C LEU A 80 -24.34 4.48 -4.69
N ILE A 81 -23.97 4.39 -3.41
CA ILE A 81 -24.77 4.98 -2.31
C ILE A 81 -24.83 6.49 -2.43
N THR A 82 -23.69 7.16 -2.67
CA THR A 82 -23.63 8.62 -2.83
C THR A 82 -24.46 9.08 -4.02
N LEU A 83 -24.41 8.39 -5.16
CA LEU A 83 -25.23 8.70 -6.33
C LEU A 83 -26.73 8.49 -6.04
N PHE A 84 -27.09 7.41 -5.33
CA PHE A 84 -28.47 7.14 -4.93
C PHE A 84 -29.03 8.24 -4.02
N VAL A 85 -28.29 8.59 -2.95
CA VAL A 85 -28.68 9.65 -2.02
C VAL A 85 -28.72 11.01 -2.74
N GLY A 86 -27.70 11.30 -3.56
CA GLY A 86 -27.65 12.51 -4.37
C GLY A 86 -28.84 12.64 -5.32
N ALA A 87 -29.22 11.56 -6.01
CA ALA A 87 -30.38 11.54 -6.88
C ALA A 87 -31.70 11.76 -6.11
N LEU A 88 -31.86 11.15 -4.92
CA LEU A 88 -33.02 11.39 -4.06
C LEU A 88 -33.10 12.85 -3.59
N LEU A 89 -31.97 13.45 -3.20
CA LEU A 89 -31.94 14.86 -2.80
C LEU A 89 -32.30 15.78 -3.97
N VAL A 90 -31.73 15.57 -5.15
CA VAL A 90 -32.08 16.32 -6.37
C VAL A 90 -33.56 16.13 -6.70
N TRP A 91 -34.08 14.92 -6.60
CA TRP A 91 -35.50 14.63 -6.80
C TRP A 91 -36.37 15.41 -5.82
N VAL A 92 -36.02 15.41 -4.53
CA VAL A 92 -36.76 16.15 -3.50
C VAL A 92 -36.76 17.65 -3.79
N MET A 93 -35.61 18.23 -4.13
CA MET A 93 -35.50 19.65 -4.49
C MET A 93 -36.35 20.03 -5.71
N LEU A 94 -36.40 19.17 -6.72
CA LEU A 94 -37.12 19.45 -7.97
C LEU A 94 -38.63 19.16 -7.90
N ARG A 95 -39.03 18.13 -7.14
CA ARG A 95 -40.42 17.65 -7.08
C ARG A 95 -41.21 18.23 -5.91
N TYR A 96 -40.59 18.39 -4.75
CA TYR A 96 -41.26 18.77 -3.49
C TYR A 96 -40.91 20.18 -3.00
N ASN A 97 -40.41 21.06 -3.88
CA ASN A 97 -40.28 22.48 -3.55
C ASN A 97 -41.66 23.16 -3.35
N ALA A 98 -41.66 24.29 -2.65
CA ALA A 98 -42.88 25.03 -2.28
C ALA A 98 -43.77 25.41 -3.47
N LYS A 99 -43.17 25.66 -4.66
CA LYS A 99 -43.93 26.01 -5.87
C LYS A 99 -44.68 24.80 -6.45
N ARG A 100 -44.08 23.61 -6.44
CA ARG A 100 -44.63 22.39 -7.05
C ARG A 100 -45.38 21.48 -6.08
N ASN A 101 -45.22 21.69 -4.78
CA ASN A 101 -45.88 20.92 -3.74
C ASN A 101 -46.39 21.83 -2.59
N PRO A 102 -47.40 22.67 -2.86
CA PRO A 102 -47.90 23.65 -1.88
C PRO A 102 -48.64 23.01 -0.69
N ASP A 103 -49.20 21.81 -0.85
CA ASP A 103 -49.84 21.05 0.23
C ASP A 103 -49.00 19.79 0.55
N PRO A 104 -48.16 19.81 1.60
CA PRO A 104 -47.29 18.69 1.93
C PRO A 104 -48.04 17.53 2.58
N SER A 105 -47.62 16.30 2.25
CA SER A 105 -48.09 15.10 2.94
C SER A 105 -47.78 15.16 4.44
N ARG A 106 -48.68 14.59 5.25
CA ARG A 106 -48.54 14.51 6.73
C ARG A 106 -48.15 13.12 7.23
N VAL A 107 -47.77 12.21 6.34
CA VAL A 107 -47.30 10.86 6.71
C VAL A 107 -45.99 11.00 7.50
N SER A 108 -45.94 10.42 8.70
CA SER A 108 -44.79 10.55 9.60
C SER A 108 -43.89 9.32 9.66
N HIS A 109 -44.39 8.13 9.30
CA HIS A 109 -43.63 6.88 9.39
C HIS A 109 -44.12 5.85 8.37
N ASN A 110 -43.25 4.89 8.07
CA ASN A 110 -43.59 3.73 7.26
C ASN A 110 -42.67 2.58 7.67
N THR A 111 -43.18 1.68 8.51
CA THR A 111 -42.41 0.57 9.09
C THR A 111 -41.76 -0.33 8.03
N LEU A 112 -42.39 -0.50 6.86
CA LEU A 112 -41.82 -1.34 5.80
C LEU A 112 -40.55 -0.70 5.22
N ILE A 113 -40.57 0.60 4.93
CA ILE A 113 -39.41 1.30 4.40
C ILE A 113 -38.31 1.41 5.48
N GLU A 114 -38.72 1.63 6.73
CA GLU A 114 -37.82 1.61 7.89
C GLU A 114 -37.04 0.30 8.00
N VAL A 115 -37.72 -0.83 7.94
CA VAL A 115 -37.06 -2.14 7.95
C VAL A 115 -36.12 -2.30 6.74
N LEU A 116 -36.54 -1.89 5.54
CA LEU A 116 -35.72 -1.99 4.34
C LEU A 116 -34.41 -1.21 4.45
N TRP A 117 -34.46 0.07 4.86
CA TRP A 117 -33.24 0.88 4.97
C TRP A 117 -32.40 0.55 6.20
N THR A 118 -32.89 -0.27 7.13
CA THR A 118 -32.08 -0.78 8.24
C THR A 118 -31.39 -2.08 7.84
N VAL A 119 -32.11 -3.01 7.22
CA VAL A 119 -31.57 -4.31 6.81
C VAL A 119 -30.57 -4.16 5.66
N LEU A 120 -30.86 -3.30 4.67
CA LEU A 120 -30.00 -3.15 3.49
C LEU A 120 -28.58 -2.67 3.84
N PRO A 121 -28.36 -1.61 4.65
CA PRO A 121 -27.01 -1.22 5.08
C PRO A 121 -26.29 -2.31 5.87
N ILE A 122 -26.99 -3.07 6.71
CA ILE A 122 -26.37 -4.19 7.45
C ILE A 122 -25.83 -5.23 6.48
N LEU A 123 -26.59 -5.61 5.46
CA LEU A 123 -26.14 -6.55 4.43
C LEU A 123 -24.93 -6.02 3.65
N ILE A 124 -24.93 -4.72 3.31
CA ILE A 124 -23.78 -4.07 2.65
C ILE A 124 -22.54 -4.15 3.52
N LEU A 125 -22.66 -3.88 4.83
CA LEU A 125 -21.53 -3.98 5.77
C LEU A 125 -20.99 -5.41 5.87
N VAL A 126 -21.85 -6.44 5.84
CA VAL A 126 -21.41 -7.84 5.83
C VAL A 126 -20.57 -8.16 4.58
N VAL A 127 -20.97 -7.66 3.41
CA VAL A 127 -20.22 -7.85 2.15
C VAL A 127 -18.83 -7.21 2.22
N ILE A 128 -18.69 -6.04 2.85
CA ILE A 128 -17.41 -5.36 3.05
C ILE A 128 -16.55 -6.07 4.11
N ALA A 129 -17.17 -6.55 5.19
CA ALA A 129 -16.47 -7.08 6.35
C ALA A 129 -15.72 -8.39 6.05
N ILE A 130 -16.28 -9.27 5.23
CA ILE A 130 -15.67 -10.58 4.93
C ILE A 130 -14.27 -10.47 4.29
N PRO A 131 -14.07 -9.77 3.16
CA PRO A 131 -12.73 -9.58 2.58
C PRO A 131 -11.83 -8.75 3.50
N SER A 132 -12.38 -7.75 4.20
CA SER A 132 -11.64 -6.93 5.15
C SER A 132 -10.99 -7.74 6.27
N PHE A 133 -11.76 -8.60 6.96
CA PHE A 133 -11.20 -9.43 8.03
C PHE A 133 -10.14 -10.41 7.52
N ARG A 134 -10.35 -11.01 6.33
CA ARG A 134 -9.34 -11.89 5.72
C ARG A 134 -8.02 -11.16 5.48
N LEU A 135 -8.08 -9.93 4.95
CA LEU A 135 -6.90 -9.11 4.71
C LEU A 135 -6.20 -8.73 6.02
N VAL A 136 -6.95 -8.28 7.03
CA VAL A 136 -6.39 -7.93 8.35
C VAL A 136 -5.59 -9.09 8.97
N TYR A 137 -6.11 -10.32 8.89
CA TYR A 137 -5.36 -11.48 9.39
C TYR A 137 -4.17 -11.86 8.49
N TYR A 138 -4.26 -11.59 7.20
CA TYR A 138 -3.17 -11.86 6.26
C TYR A 138 -1.98 -10.91 6.44
N GLU A 139 -2.23 -9.63 6.74
CA GLU A 139 -1.17 -8.62 6.93
C GLU A 139 -0.52 -8.63 8.33
N ASP A 140 -1.08 -9.35 9.31
CA ASP A 140 -0.63 -9.32 10.70
C ASP A 140 0.83 -9.78 10.85
N ARG A 141 1.14 -10.99 10.38
CA ARG A 141 2.49 -11.58 10.48
C ARG A 141 2.70 -12.71 9.48
N THR A 142 3.97 -12.92 9.11
CA THR A 142 4.38 -14.09 8.34
C THR A 142 4.80 -15.24 9.26
N HIS A 143 4.48 -16.47 8.84
CA HIS A 143 4.81 -17.68 9.60
C HIS A 143 6.28 -18.09 9.39
N ASP A 144 6.75 -18.07 8.14
CA ASP A 144 8.09 -18.54 7.75
C ASP A 144 8.87 -17.43 7.01
N PRO A 145 9.40 -16.42 7.72
CA PRO A 145 10.20 -15.38 7.10
C PRO A 145 11.55 -15.93 6.63
N ALA A 146 11.99 -15.47 5.45
CA ALA A 146 13.34 -15.74 4.94
C ALA A 146 14.39 -14.76 5.50
N LEU A 147 13.95 -13.62 6.02
CA LEU A 147 14.79 -12.56 6.59
C LEU A 147 14.01 -11.80 7.66
N THR A 148 14.66 -11.48 8.76
CA THR A 148 14.16 -10.56 9.79
C THR A 148 14.94 -9.26 9.71
N ILE A 149 14.22 -8.14 9.68
CA ILE A 149 14.77 -6.80 9.79
C ILE A 149 14.09 -6.10 10.96
N LYS A 150 14.88 -5.46 11.82
CA LYS A 150 14.37 -4.55 12.84
C LYS A 150 14.54 -3.12 12.35
N VAL A 151 13.45 -2.38 12.38
CA VAL A 151 13.37 -0.97 12.01
C VAL A 151 13.21 -0.15 13.28
N THR A 152 14.17 0.72 13.57
CA THR A 152 14.10 1.65 14.70
C THR A 152 13.92 3.08 14.19
N GLY A 153 12.88 3.77 14.67
CA GLY A 153 12.69 5.19 14.40
C GLY A 153 13.46 6.06 15.39
N HIS A 154 14.11 7.10 14.88
CA HIS A 154 14.84 8.12 15.64
C HIS A 154 14.44 9.52 15.17
N GLN A 155 14.61 10.55 15.98
CA GLN A 155 14.53 11.95 15.58
C GLN A 155 15.82 12.37 14.84
N TRP A 156 15.84 12.58 13.52
CA TRP A 156 14.85 12.26 12.49
C TRP A 156 15.52 11.43 11.38
N TYR A 157 15.62 10.13 11.61
CA TYR A 157 16.21 9.15 10.69
C TYR A 157 15.74 7.73 11.06
N TRP A 158 16.08 6.76 10.23
CA TRP A 158 15.75 5.35 10.48
C TRP A 158 17.02 4.53 10.66
N GLU A 159 16.99 3.54 11.55
CA GLU A 159 18.02 2.53 11.69
C GLU A 159 17.46 1.16 11.32
N TYR A 160 18.21 0.41 10.51
CA TYR A 160 17.86 -0.93 10.07
C TYR A 160 18.88 -1.93 10.58
N THR A 161 18.46 -2.77 11.53
CA THR A 161 19.25 -3.90 12.01
C THR A 161 18.84 -5.16 11.26
N TYR A 162 19.80 -5.96 10.82
CA TYR A 162 19.61 -7.28 10.22
C TYR A 162 20.17 -8.35 11.16
N PRO A 163 19.37 -8.87 12.13
CA PRO A 163 19.84 -9.83 13.13
C PRO A 163 20.38 -11.12 12.50
N ASP A 164 19.69 -11.61 11.46
CA ASP A 164 20.06 -12.82 10.72
C ASP A 164 21.35 -12.64 9.90
N GLN A 165 21.83 -11.40 9.77
CA GLN A 165 23.06 -11.04 9.10
C GLN A 165 24.13 -10.58 10.10
N GLY A 166 24.16 -11.19 11.29
CA GLY A 166 25.19 -10.91 12.29
C GLY A 166 25.06 -9.53 12.93
N ASN A 167 23.83 -9.06 13.11
CA ASN A 167 23.52 -7.70 13.60
C ASN A 167 24.20 -6.61 12.75
N LEU A 168 24.02 -6.70 11.43
CA LEU A 168 24.39 -5.61 10.54
C LEU A 168 23.46 -4.42 10.82
N ASP A 169 24.00 -3.26 11.16
CA ASP A 169 23.27 -2.04 11.48
C ASP A 169 23.52 -0.97 10.42
N ILE A 170 22.43 -0.35 9.94
CA ILE A 170 22.47 0.66 8.88
C ILE A 170 21.64 1.86 9.27
N GLU A 171 22.26 3.03 9.36
CA GLU A 171 21.56 4.30 9.52
C GLU A 171 21.16 4.88 8.15
N SER A 172 19.91 5.32 8.03
CA SER A 172 19.32 5.89 6.83
C SER A 172 18.85 7.32 7.10
N ARG A 173 19.55 8.30 6.52
CA ARG A 173 19.29 9.73 6.67
C ARG A 173 18.90 10.34 5.32
N ILE A 174 18.07 11.37 5.36
CA ILE A 174 17.68 12.11 4.16
C ILE A 174 18.90 12.77 3.50
N ILE A 175 18.95 12.74 2.17
CA ILE A 175 19.94 13.53 1.42
C ILE A 175 19.47 15.00 1.37
N PRO A 176 20.28 15.96 1.84
CA PRO A 176 19.94 17.39 1.75
C PRO A 176 19.82 17.85 0.30
N ASP A 177 18.94 18.82 0.03
CA ASP A 177 18.66 19.32 -1.33
C ASP A 177 19.91 19.70 -2.13
N GLY A 178 20.93 20.29 -1.48
CA GLY A 178 22.19 20.68 -2.12
C GLY A 178 23.12 19.51 -2.50
N GLN A 179 22.81 18.28 -2.08
CA GLN A 179 23.58 17.07 -2.34
C GLN A 179 22.83 16.08 -3.25
N LEU A 180 21.61 16.41 -3.68
CA LEU A 180 20.84 15.57 -4.59
C LEU A 180 21.52 15.51 -5.97
N LYS A 181 21.62 14.29 -6.50
CA LYS A 181 22.08 14.02 -7.86
C LYS A 181 20.93 14.19 -8.86
N PRO A 182 21.22 14.46 -10.15
CA PRO A 182 20.19 14.48 -11.18
C PRO A 182 19.36 13.19 -11.18
N GLY A 183 18.03 13.33 -11.17
CA GLY A 183 17.07 12.22 -11.12
C GLY A 183 16.65 11.77 -9.72
N GLN A 184 17.30 12.23 -8.65
CA GLN A 184 16.88 11.94 -7.28
C GLN A 184 15.71 12.82 -6.83
N MET A 185 14.86 12.26 -5.97
CA MET A 185 13.64 12.92 -5.52
C MET A 185 13.87 13.71 -4.24
N ARG A 186 13.51 14.98 -4.27
CA ARG A 186 13.55 15.87 -3.10
C ARG A 186 12.65 15.32 -1.99
N LEU A 187 13.14 15.37 -0.74
CA LEU A 187 12.48 14.85 0.47
C LEU A 187 12.23 13.33 0.54
N LEU A 188 12.58 12.55 -0.48
CA LEU A 188 12.37 11.10 -0.50
C LEU A 188 13.67 10.30 -0.51
N GLU A 189 14.77 10.90 -1.01
CA GLU A 189 16.03 10.19 -1.15
C GLU A 189 16.82 10.10 0.16
N VAL A 190 17.49 8.96 0.37
CA VAL A 190 18.32 8.68 1.55
C VAL A 190 19.74 8.27 1.15
N ASP A 191 20.67 8.41 2.09
CA ASP A 191 22.06 7.97 1.92
C ASP A 191 22.20 6.44 1.86
N ASN A 192 21.54 5.72 2.76
CA ASN A 192 21.55 4.26 2.85
C ASN A 192 20.12 3.69 2.83
N PRO A 193 19.67 3.07 1.73
CA PRO A 193 18.34 2.47 1.67
C PRO A 193 18.23 1.19 2.49
N LEU A 194 17.01 0.80 2.86
CA LEU A 194 16.70 -0.53 3.37
C LEU A 194 16.78 -1.53 2.21
N VAL A 195 17.75 -2.43 2.23
CA VAL A 195 17.98 -3.38 1.14
C VAL A 195 17.34 -4.74 1.47
N VAL A 196 16.59 -5.29 0.51
CA VAL A 196 15.84 -6.53 0.72
C VAL A 196 15.94 -7.49 -0.48
N PRO A 197 15.87 -8.81 -0.28
CA PRO A 197 15.78 -9.76 -1.39
C PRO A 197 14.35 -9.79 -1.95
N ALA A 198 14.20 -9.56 -3.25
CA ALA A 198 12.92 -9.67 -3.94
C ALA A 198 12.38 -11.12 -3.90
N GLY A 199 11.06 -11.26 -3.89
CA GLY A 199 10.34 -12.53 -3.92
C GLY A 199 10.34 -13.32 -2.60
N LYS A 200 10.85 -12.75 -1.50
CA LYS A 200 10.92 -13.40 -0.19
C LYS A 200 10.00 -12.72 0.83
N ASP A 201 9.48 -13.50 1.77
CA ASP A 201 8.79 -12.96 2.94
C ASP A 201 9.80 -12.45 3.96
N ILE A 202 9.61 -11.19 4.37
CA ILE A 202 10.51 -10.50 5.27
C ILE A 202 9.70 -10.10 6.50
N ARG A 203 10.13 -10.56 7.66
CA ARG A 203 9.59 -10.11 8.95
C ARG A 203 10.17 -8.74 9.26
N ILE A 204 9.31 -7.78 9.56
CA ILE A 204 9.67 -6.43 9.96
C ILE A 204 9.28 -6.24 11.42
N LEU A 205 10.28 -5.96 12.26
CA LEU A 205 10.10 -5.63 13.67
C LEU A 205 10.28 -4.12 13.85
N THR A 206 9.21 -3.40 14.14
CA THR A 206 9.24 -1.93 14.22
C THR A 206 9.25 -1.48 15.67
N THR A 207 10.14 -0.55 16.03
CA THR A 207 10.21 0.11 17.35
C THR A 207 10.78 1.52 17.22
N SER A 208 10.86 2.27 18.32
CA SER A 208 11.45 3.62 18.36
C SER A 208 12.36 3.79 19.57
N SER A 209 13.40 4.62 19.43
CA SER A 209 14.27 5.01 20.55
C SER A 209 13.79 6.23 21.32
N ASP A 210 12.89 7.04 20.76
CA ASP A 210 12.52 8.36 21.31
C ASP A 210 11.01 8.62 21.37
N VAL A 211 10.39 9.06 20.28
CA VAL A 211 8.96 9.40 20.14
C VAL A 211 8.27 8.43 19.19
N ILE A 212 6.97 8.56 19.02
CA ILE A 212 6.25 7.68 18.09
C ILE A 212 6.55 8.11 16.64
N HIS A 213 6.97 7.15 15.82
CA HIS A 213 7.06 7.30 14.35
C HIS A 213 6.14 6.30 13.66
N SER A 214 6.09 6.29 12.33
CA SER A 214 5.32 5.29 11.56
C SER A 214 6.09 4.90 10.32
N PHE A 215 6.47 3.63 10.21
CA PHE A 215 7.16 3.07 9.07
C PHE A 215 6.14 2.74 7.99
N PHE A 216 6.11 3.56 6.92
CA PHE A 216 5.07 3.49 5.89
C PHE A 216 5.65 3.51 4.48
N ILE A 217 5.36 2.46 3.70
CA ILE A 217 5.74 2.34 2.28
C ILE A 217 4.46 2.07 1.46
N PRO A 218 3.88 3.10 0.81
CA PRO A 218 2.57 3.01 0.17
C PRO A 218 2.45 1.90 -0.90
N SER A 219 3.46 1.76 -1.75
CA SER A 219 3.51 0.80 -2.87
C SER A 219 3.69 -0.65 -2.41
N LEU A 220 4.17 -0.86 -1.18
CA LEU A 220 4.30 -2.18 -0.56
C LEU A 220 3.17 -2.48 0.43
N GLY A 221 2.28 -1.53 0.71
CA GLY A 221 1.12 -1.75 1.58
C GLY A 221 1.51 -2.02 3.04
N VAL A 222 2.66 -1.53 3.48
CA VAL A 222 3.15 -1.72 4.85
C VAL A 222 3.02 -0.40 5.59
N GLN A 223 2.34 -0.44 6.73
CA GLN A 223 2.29 0.65 7.70
C GLN A 223 2.30 0.09 9.13
N ARG A 224 3.31 0.43 9.93
CA ARG A 224 3.31 0.14 11.37
C ARG A 224 3.89 1.27 12.18
N TYR A 225 3.28 1.54 13.34
CA TYR A 225 3.82 2.48 14.30
C TYR A 225 5.11 1.95 14.92
N ALA A 226 6.09 2.83 15.03
CA ALA A 226 7.31 2.66 15.79
C ALA A 226 7.09 3.30 17.17
N ILE A 227 6.83 2.48 18.20
CA ILE A 227 6.46 2.95 19.53
C ILE A 227 7.61 2.69 20.52
N PRO A 228 8.09 3.70 21.26
CA PRO A 228 9.09 3.50 22.29
C PRO A 228 8.65 2.47 23.33
N GLY A 229 9.54 1.54 23.69
CA GLY A 229 9.28 0.50 24.70
C GLY A 229 8.41 -0.65 24.21
N ARG A 230 8.07 -0.75 22.92
CA ARG A 230 7.36 -1.89 22.33
C ARG A 230 7.94 -2.24 20.96
N THR A 231 7.99 -3.53 20.65
CA THR A 231 8.30 -4.00 19.29
C THR A 231 7.02 -4.53 18.67
N ILE A 232 6.69 -4.04 17.48
CA ILE A 232 5.51 -4.46 16.71
C ILE A 232 5.99 -5.23 15.49
N GLU A 233 5.38 -6.37 15.23
CA GLU A 233 5.68 -7.21 14.07
C GLU A 233 4.73 -6.88 12.91
N THR A 234 5.27 -6.98 11.70
CA THR A 234 4.53 -7.09 10.44
C THR A 234 5.39 -7.87 9.46
N TRP A 235 4.91 -8.04 8.22
CA TRP A 235 5.73 -8.60 7.16
C TRP A 235 5.58 -7.82 5.85
N VAL A 236 6.54 -8.04 4.96
CA VAL A 236 6.51 -7.52 3.60
C VAL A 236 7.14 -8.53 2.65
N ARG A 237 6.60 -8.62 1.42
CA ARG A 237 7.24 -9.27 0.29
C ARG A 237 7.25 -8.30 -0.86
N VAL A 238 8.43 -8.02 -1.40
CA VAL A 238 8.58 -7.20 -2.61
C VAL A 238 8.64 -8.13 -3.81
N ASP A 239 7.68 -8.06 -4.72
CA ASP A 239 7.50 -9.08 -5.76
C ASP A 239 8.67 -9.11 -6.77
N LYS A 240 9.29 -7.97 -7.06
CA LYS A 240 10.35 -7.80 -8.07
C LYS A 240 11.42 -6.82 -7.61
N PRO A 241 12.65 -6.90 -8.15
CA PRO A 241 13.66 -5.88 -7.93
C PRO A 241 13.16 -4.48 -8.32
N GLY A 242 13.56 -3.47 -7.55
CA GLY A 242 13.04 -2.11 -7.70
C GLY A 242 13.41 -1.20 -6.53
N ARG A 243 13.16 0.10 -6.69
CA ARG A 243 13.32 1.13 -5.64
C ARG A 243 11.94 1.66 -5.26
N PHE A 244 11.60 1.61 -3.97
CA PHE A 244 10.28 1.97 -3.44
C PHE A 244 10.44 3.05 -2.38
N TYR A 245 9.62 4.09 -2.46
CA TYR A 245 9.68 5.21 -1.52
C TYR A 245 8.56 5.13 -0.47
N GLY A 246 8.89 5.59 0.72
CA GLY A 246 8.01 5.72 1.88
C GLY A 246 8.39 6.94 2.72
N GLU A 247 7.56 7.25 3.70
CA GLU A 247 7.73 8.40 4.59
C GLU A 247 7.28 8.07 6.01
N CYS A 248 7.65 8.90 6.98
CA CYS A 248 7.10 8.80 8.31
C CYS A 248 5.62 9.26 8.30
N ASN A 249 4.69 8.39 8.67
CA ASN A 249 3.24 8.68 8.71
C ASN A 249 2.72 8.89 10.16
N GLN A 250 3.52 9.48 11.04
CA GLN A 250 3.14 9.85 12.40
C GLN A 250 3.96 11.05 12.86
N VAL A 251 3.28 12.13 13.28
CA VAL A 251 3.94 13.38 13.70
C VAL A 251 4.94 13.10 14.84
N CYS A 252 6.22 13.38 14.56
CA CYS A 252 7.35 13.06 15.45
C CYS A 252 8.29 14.25 15.76
N GLY A 253 7.85 15.48 15.48
CA GLY A 253 8.56 16.72 15.81
C GLY A 253 8.89 17.59 14.60
N MET A 254 9.88 18.47 14.77
CA MET A 254 10.21 19.55 13.82
C MET A 254 10.53 19.04 12.40
N ASN A 255 11.34 17.98 12.29
CA ASN A 255 11.75 17.44 11.00
C ASN A 255 10.96 16.16 10.62
N HIS A 256 9.69 16.08 11.04
CA HIS A 256 8.80 14.95 10.73
C HIS A 256 8.75 14.61 9.24
N SER A 257 8.75 15.62 8.36
CA SER A 257 8.73 15.46 6.90
C SER A 257 10.11 15.20 6.28
N GLN A 258 11.18 15.04 7.08
CA GLN A 258 12.55 14.90 6.60
C GLN A 258 13.21 13.60 7.07
N MET A 259 12.42 12.55 7.20
CA MET A 259 12.90 11.19 7.52
C MET A 259 12.24 10.15 6.60
N PRO A 260 12.50 10.21 5.29
CA PRO A 260 11.92 9.30 4.32
C PRO A 260 12.50 7.90 4.48
N ILE A 261 11.83 6.96 3.82
CA ILE A 261 12.21 5.55 3.75
C ILE A 261 12.44 5.22 2.28
N VAL A 262 13.56 4.59 1.98
CA VAL A 262 13.77 3.98 0.66
C VAL A 262 14.01 2.50 0.85
N VAL A 263 13.25 1.69 0.14
CA VAL A 263 13.46 0.23 0.06
C VAL A 263 14.05 -0.10 -1.30
N GLU A 264 15.19 -0.78 -1.30
CA GLU A 264 15.83 -1.29 -2.51
C GLU A 264 15.73 -2.81 -2.54
N ALA A 265 14.84 -3.33 -3.39
CA ALA A 265 14.70 -4.75 -3.59
C ALA A 265 15.67 -5.22 -4.66
N LEU A 266 16.49 -6.21 -4.30
CA LEU A 266 17.53 -6.77 -5.15
C LEU A 266 17.24 -8.22 -5.51
N SER A 267 17.93 -8.75 -6.51
CA SER A 267 17.99 -10.20 -6.73
C SER A 267 18.62 -10.90 -5.51
N GLU A 268 18.36 -12.20 -5.33
CA GLU A 268 18.93 -12.94 -4.20
C GLU A 268 20.48 -12.92 -4.23
N GLN A 269 21.08 -12.94 -5.42
CA GLN A 269 22.53 -12.90 -5.61
C GLN A 269 23.11 -11.52 -5.28
N ASP A 270 22.45 -10.45 -5.72
CA ASP A 270 22.88 -9.09 -5.44
C ASP A 270 22.69 -8.74 -3.97
N PHE A 271 21.62 -9.24 -3.34
CA PHE A 271 21.41 -9.10 -1.91
C PHE A 271 22.56 -9.74 -1.11
N LYS A 272 22.95 -10.98 -1.43
CA LYS A 272 24.10 -11.66 -0.79
C LYS A 272 25.39 -10.85 -0.95
N SER A 273 25.66 -10.41 -2.19
CA SER A 273 26.85 -9.60 -2.51
C SER A 273 26.86 -8.26 -1.76
N TRP A 274 25.69 -7.63 -1.63
CA TRP A 274 25.52 -6.41 -0.85
C TRP A 274 25.76 -6.66 0.64
N THR A 275 25.19 -7.73 1.21
CA THR A 275 25.35 -8.06 2.63
C THR A 275 26.81 -8.31 3.01
N GLU A 276 27.58 -9.02 2.17
CA GLU A 276 29.01 -9.24 2.41
C GLU A 276 29.80 -7.93 2.48
N LYS A 277 29.53 -7.00 1.53
CA LYS A 277 30.15 -5.68 1.51
C LYS A 277 29.75 -4.83 2.72
N ALA A 278 28.47 -4.85 3.08
CA ALA A 278 27.93 -4.08 4.19
C ALA A 278 28.54 -4.54 5.53
N LYS A 279 28.64 -5.86 5.75
CA LYS A 279 29.34 -6.43 6.93
C LYS A 279 30.80 -6.02 7.01
N ALA A 280 31.53 -6.07 5.89
CA ALA A 280 32.93 -5.65 5.84
C ALA A 280 33.11 -4.15 6.16
N ALA A 281 32.20 -3.30 5.67
CA ALA A 281 32.20 -1.87 5.96
C ALA A 281 31.94 -1.58 7.45
N GLN A 282 30.96 -2.27 8.06
CA GLN A 282 30.68 -2.13 9.50
C GLN A 282 31.88 -2.54 10.35
N GLN A 283 32.50 -3.70 10.08
CA GLN A 283 33.70 -4.15 10.80
C GLN A 283 34.86 -3.15 10.69
N THR A 284 35.00 -2.50 9.53
CA THR A 284 36.04 -1.48 9.32
C THR A 284 35.79 -0.25 10.18
N SER A 285 34.53 0.21 10.25
CA SER A 285 34.09 1.32 11.10
C SER A 285 34.28 1.02 12.59
N GLU A 286 33.91 -0.19 13.04
CA GLU A 286 34.06 -0.63 14.44
C GLU A 286 35.53 -0.72 14.87
N ASN A 287 36.42 -1.11 13.94
CA ASN A 287 37.86 -1.21 14.21
C ASN A 287 38.60 0.14 14.14
N GLY A 288 37.90 1.26 14.00
CA GLY A 288 38.50 2.60 13.99
C GLY A 288 39.37 2.91 12.77
N ILE A 289 39.26 2.09 11.72
CA ILE A 289 39.90 2.34 10.43
C ILE A 289 38.84 3.04 9.58
N SER A 290 39.06 4.27 9.14
CA SER A 290 38.10 4.96 8.27
C SER A 290 37.91 4.16 6.99
N ALA A 291 36.72 3.59 6.79
CA ALA A 291 36.39 2.85 5.59
C ALA A 291 36.56 3.76 4.35
N PRO A 292 37.16 3.26 3.25
CA PRO A 292 37.03 3.96 1.97
C PRO A 292 35.55 4.04 1.61
N GLU A 293 35.11 5.18 1.08
CA GLU A 293 33.72 5.45 0.70
C GLU A 293 33.08 4.21 0.05
N THR A 294 31.92 3.77 0.55
CA THR A 294 31.10 2.70 -0.02
C THR A 294 31.02 2.92 -1.54
N PRO A 295 31.20 1.90 -2.41
CA PRO A 295 31.20 2.10 -3.85
C PRO A 295 29.86 2.70 -4.28
N ARG A 296 29.86 4.02 -4.53
CA ARG A 296 28.70 4.74 -5.02
C ARG A 296 28.42 4.20 -6.42
N PHE A 297 27.22 3.65 -6.64
CA PHE A 297 26.77 3.28 -7.98
C PHE A 297 26.90 4.52 -8.89
N ALA A 298 27.76 4.40 -9.91
CA ALA A 298 27.84 5.38 -10.98
C ALA A 298 26.57 5.25 -11.82
N ALA A 299 25.68 6.24 -11.73
CA ALA A 299 24.57 6.33 -12.66
C ALA A 299 25.14 6.58 -14.06
N ALA A 300 24.80 5.72 -15.01
CA ALA A 300 25.09 5.93 -16.41
C ALA A 300 24.41 7.24 -16.86
N GLY A 301 25.23 8.23 -17.22
CA GLY A 301 24.74 9.46 -17.81
C GLY A 301 24.17 9.21 -19.19
N GLY A 302 22.97 9.72 -19.46
CA GLY A 302 22.43 9.77 -20.80
C GLY A 302 20.92 9.91 -20.84
N LEU A 303 20.47 11.04 -21.38
CA LEU A 303 19.09 11.41 -21.71
C LEU A 303 18.16 11.60 -20.50
N LEU A 304 17.85 12.86 -20.19
CA LEU A 304 16.49 13.40 -20.19
C LEU A 304 16.61 14.91 -19.89
N ASP A 305 17.18 15.64 -20.85
CA ASP A 305 17.27 17.11 -20.85
C ASP A 305 16.10 17.73 -21.64
N GLN A 306 14.89 17.19 -21.48
CA GLN A 306 13.68 17.73 -22.12
C GLN A 306 12.44 17.54 -21.24
N ALA A 307 12.30 18.36 -20.21
CA ALA A 307 11.01 18.93 -19.79
C ALA A 307 11.30 20.00 -18.72
N ARG A 308 11.20 21.26 -19.13
CA ARG A 308 10.98 22.41 -18.22
C ARG A 308 9.61 22.31 -17.58
#